data_AF-A0A1V5PFH1-F1
#
_entry.id   AF-A0A1V5PFH1-F1
#
_cell.length_a   1.000
_cell.length_b   1.000
_cell.length_c   1.000
_cell.angle_alpha   90.00
_cell.angle_beta   90.00
_cell.angle_gamma   90.00
#
_symmetry.space_group_name_H-M   'P 1'
#
loop_
_entity.id
_entity.type
_entity.pdbx_description
1 polymer ?
#
loop_
_entity_poly.entity_id
_entity_poly.type
_entity_poly.pdbx_seq_one_letter_code
_entity_poly.pdbx_strand_id
1 'polypeptide(L)'
;MLLFGGAALAVSDASIFAFSLGLVLTAWICIFAAYSKGLLAVACAVLLGGMLVLGGKAQPLLIANLAICTLAAAVLRRLGIWGAIAGFLLACAVSQGYSIGVFTQVGMANAIPAGLAAALMPKRSLLVLRAAVDPKAREERTAATAYTSIKAHTAQSISSTAKTLEQVAALFPNNPKWGYDEQCERERMHSAAMNICADCSFRGACWKEPDAAVEALFEMIKAYSSGLRPRPCPPIKSDCRRTSALAQAALAAQDAYRQSCMDGFNSQAQQAFAHRQLAGVSKVMHTLAKDLSDAPWPKEGAGATLVRQLEKEGFPAKSALVYSHRSCLRAEVKLHRRKKPAYDEGQLENAVSAALNKQMRLLFSQTEAALDVYDFEEAGLLYASTGSATLPKPASTISGDSTASCNLACGRALYVLSDGMGSGALAAKQSAAAVELMCRLYEAGFSRDEALECVNRLLMLKRENEVYATLDALCVDLETGSAEFIKFGAPPSFVLREGRVHTIYAEALPAGILSEAVPAIHCASLKRNDSIVLLTDGTLEALKEETEQLIIECVGGANTCADAAAALLNAAVERGAKDDMSAVVVRLEQRAG
;
A
#
# COMPACT_ATOMS: atom_id res chain seq x y z
N MET A 1 -17.64 -9.02 46.55
CA MET A 1 -18.79 -8.67 47.41
C MET A 1 -18.82 -9.52 48.68
N LEU A 2 -18.73 -10.85 48.60
CA LEU A 2 -18.65 -11.73 49.79
C LEU A 2 -17.48 -11.37 50.75
N LEU A 3 -16.29 -11.07 50.23
CA LEU A 3 -15.14 -10.60 51.03
C LEU A 3 -15.41 -9.27 51.78
N PHE A 4 -16.11 -8.33 51.14
CA PHE A 4 -16.44 -7.04 51.74
C PHE A 4 -17.58 -7.15 52.77
N GLY A 5 -18.54 -8.05 52.54
CA GLY A 5 -19.56 -8.40 53.53
C GLY A 5 -18.97 -9.09 54.77
N GLY A 6 -17.99 -9.99 54.57
CA GLY A 6 -17.23 -10.61 55.65
C GLY A 6 -16.42 -9.59 56.47
N ALA A 7 -15.76 -8.64 55.81
CA ALA A 7 -15.06 -7.54 56.48
C ALA A 7 -16.03 -6.64 57.29
N ALA A 8 -17.21 -6.35 56.75
CA ALA A 8 -18.22 -5.57 57.46
C ALA A 8 -18.77 -6.31 58.69
N LEU A 9 -18.93 -7.64 58.62
CA LEU A 9 -19.29 -8.46 59.78
C LEU A 9 -18.17 -8.47 60.83
N ALA A 10 -16.91 -8.66 60.42
CA ALA A 10 -15.77 -8.76 61.33
C ALA A 10 -15.53 -7.49 62.14
N VAL A 11 -15.89 -6.33 61.59
CA VAL A 11 -15.70 -5.02 62.22
C VAL A 11 -17.02 -4.47 62.82
N SER A 12 -18.11 -5.25 62.79
CA SER A 12 -19.42 -4.82 63.29
C SER A 12 -19.48 -4.59 64.80
N ASP A 13 -18.62 -5.26 65.58
CA ASP A 13 -18.52 -5.13 67.04
C ASP A 13 -17.61 -3.98 67.50
N ALA A 14 -16.85 -3.37 66.58
CA ALA A 14 -16.02 -2.21 66.88
C ALA A 14 -16.87 -0.93 66.85
N SER A 15 -17.20 -0.39 68.02
CA SER A 15 -17.80 0.94 68.16
C SER A 15 -16.77 1.91 68.70
N ILE A 16 -16.64 3.06 68.03
CA ILE A 16 -15.85 4.20 68.52
C ILE A 16 -16.86 5.31 68.80
N PHE A 17 -17.07 5.61 70.09
CA PHE A 17 -18.12 6.52 70.55
C PHE A 17 -19.52 6.15 70.02
N ALA A 18 -20.16 7.04 69.24
CA ALA A 18 -21.51 6.87 68.70
C ALA A 18 -21.54 6.23 67.28
N PHE A 19 -20.38 5.85 66.74
CA PHE A 19 -20.25 5.33 65.38
C PHE A 19 -20.04 3.81 65.38
N SER A 20 -20.82 3.10 64.55
CA SER A 20 -20.56 1.69 64.25
C SER A 20 -19.68 1.62 63.01
N LEU A 21 -18.46 1.13 63.17
CA LEU A 21 -17.47 1.10 62.09
C LEU A 21 -17.92 0.15 60.96
N GLY A 22 -18.62 -0.94 61.31
CA GLY A 22 -19.26 -1.84 60.35
C GLY A 22 -20.32 -1.16 59.49
N LEU A 23 -21.16 -0.29 60.08
CA LEU A 23 -22.20 0.44 59.34
C LEU A 23 -21.66 1.58 58.48
N VAL A 24 -20.59 2.24 58.93
CA VAL A 24 -19.86 3.24 58.11
C VAL A 24 -19.24 2.57 56.89
N LEU A 25 -18.62 1.39 57.07
CA LEU A 25 -18.01 0.64 55.97
C LEU A 25 -19.07 0.18 54.95
N THR A 26 -20.21 -0.33 55.40
CA THR A 26 -21.27 -0.75 54.47
C THR A 26 -21.89 0.41 53.71
N ALA A 27 -22.15 1.54 54.38
CA ALA A 27 -22.61 2.76 53.71
C ALA A 27 -21.59 3.26 52.69
N TRP A 28 -20.29 3.23 53.01
CA TRP A 28 -19.22 3.61 52.10
C TRP A 28 -19.17 2.69 50.87
N ILE A 29 -19.27 1.37 51.06
CA ILE A 29 -19.33 0.40 49.96
C ILE A 29 -20.56 0.65 49.08
N CYS A 30 -21.71 1.00 49.66
CA CYS A 30 -22.93 1.28 48.92
C CYS A 30 -22.81 2.55 48.07
N ILE A 31 -22.26 3.64 48.61
CA ILE A 31 -22.00 4.89 47.86
C ILE A 31 -21.04 4.62 46.70
N PHE A 32 -19.96 3.86 46.96
CA PHE A 32 -18.99 3.50 45.93
C PHE A 32 -19.59 2.59 44.84
N ALA A 33 -20.39 1.60 45.24
CA ALA A 33 -21.10 0.72 44.31
C ALA A 33 -22.08 1.53 43.45
N ALA A 34 -22.84 2.46 44.04
CA ALA A 34 -23.75 3.35 43.31
C ALA A 34 -23.00 4.20 42.30
N TYR A 35 -21.84 4.75 42.66
CA TYR A 35 -21.01 5.56 41.75
C TYR A 35 -20.40 4.75 40.59
N SER A 36 -20.03 3.48 40.83
CA SER A 36 -19.41 2.63 39.81
C SER A 36 -20.43 1.93 38.90
N LYS A 37 -21.46 1.30 39.49
CA LYS A 37 -22.40 0.39 38.81
C LYS A 37 -23.79 0.99 38.55
N GLY A 38 -24.09 2.20 39.01
CA GLY A 38 -25.43 2.79 38.85
C GLY A 38 -26.49 1.95 39.55
N LEU A 39 -27.64 1.70 38.90
CA LEU A 39 -28.77 0.99 39.52
C LEU A 39 -28.44 -0.43 39.99
N LEU A 40 -27.48 -1.12 39.37
CA LEU A 40 -27.04 -2.47 39.78
C LEU A 40 -26.43 -2.48 41.20
N ALA A 41 -26.07 -1.32 41.76
CA ALA A 41 -25.59 -1.20 43.12
C ALA A 41 -26.64 -1.55 44.19
N VAL A 42 -27.93 -1.40 43.88
CA VAL A 42 -29.02 -1.69 44.82
C VAL A 42 -29.01 -3.17 45.22
N ALA A 43 -28.74 -4.07 44.27
CA ALA A 43 -28.58 -5.50 44.58
C ALA A 43 -27.41 -5.76 45.54
N CYS A 44 -26.32 -4.99 45.43
CA CYS A 44 -25.19 -5.09 46.35
C CYS A 44 -25.56 -4.63 47.77
N ALA A 45 -26.34 -3.54 47.88
CA ALA A 45 -26.83 -3.04 49.16
C ALA A 45 -27.76 -4.04 49.86
N VAL A 46 -28.65 -4.69 49.10
CA VAL A 46 -29.56 -5.72 49.64
C VAL A 46 -28.78 -6.94 50.14
N LEU A 47 -27.78 -7.42 49.39
CA LEU A 47 -26.95 -8.55 49.81
C LEU A 47 -26.12 -8.22 51.06
N LEU A 48 -25.49 -7.02 51.12
CA LEU A 48 -24.71 -6.59 52.28
C LEU A 48 -25.59 -6.41 53.52
N GLY A 49 -26.76 -5.78 53.37
CA GLY A 49 -27.75 -5.65 54.44
C GLY A 49 -28.24 -7.02 54.93
N GLY A 50 -28.54 -7.93 53.99
CA GLY A 50 -28.97 -9.29 54.30
C GLY A 50 -27.94 -10.07 55.11
N MET A 51 -26.65 -9.94 54.78
CA MET A 51 -25.57 -10.57 55.54
C MET A 51 -25.49 -10.06 56.99
N LEU A 52 -25.64 -8.74 57.21
CA LEU A 52 -25.62 -8.16 58.56
C LEU A 52 -26.83 -8.58 59.40
N VAL A 53 -28.00 -8.73 58.77
CA VAL A 53 -29.23 -9.21 59.43
C VAL A 53 -29.11 -10.70 59.78
N LEU A 54 -28.61 -11.53 58.86
CA LEU A 54 -28.36 -12.95 59.11
C LEU A 54 -27.29 -13.18 60.20
N GLY A 55 -26.31 -12.27 60.30
CA GLY A 55 -25.32 -12.27 61.37
C GLY A 55 -25.85 -11.84 62.75
N GLY A 56 -27.16 -11.54 62.87
CA GLY A 56 -27.80 -11.11 64.12
C GLY A 56 -27.39 -9.71 64.60
N LYS A 57 -26.67 -8.94 63.78
CA LYS A 57 -26.13 -7.62 64.14
C LYS A 57 -27.04 -6.46 63.74
N ALA A 58 -28.04 -6.70 62.89
CA ALA A 58 -28.92 -5.66 62.38
C ALA A 58 -30.39 -6.08 62.28
N GLN A 59 -31.27 -5.08 62.33
CA GLN A 59 -32.70 -5.29 62.11
C GLN A 59 -33.01 -5.45 60.61
N PRO A 60 -34.02 -6.27 60.21
CA PRO A 60 -34.42 -6.44 58.81
C PRO A 60 -34.73 -5.13 58.07
N LEU A 61 -35.19 -4.11 58.80
CA LEU A 61 -35.47 -2.77 58.27
C LEU A 61 -34.24 -2.08 57.66
N LEU A 62 -33.03 -2.48 58.06
CA LEU A 62 -31.77 -1.96 57.51
C LEU A 62 -31.65 -2.22 56.00
N ILE A 63 -32.11 -3.38 55.54
CA ILE A 63 -32.01 -3.80 54.13
C ILE A 63 -32.77 -2.82 53.25
N ALA A 64 -34.00 -2.49 53.65
CA ALA A 64 -34.85 -1.54 52.93
C ALA A 64 -34.23 -0.14 52.90
N ASN A 65 -33.71 0.34 54.04
CA ASN A 65 -33.07 1.66 54.12
C ASN A 65 -31.81 1.75 53.24
N LEU A 66 -30.93 0.75 53.28
CA LEU A 66 -29.74 0.70 52.43
C LEU A 66 -30.09 0.63 50.95
N ALA A 67 -31.14 -0.11 50.58
CA ALA A 67 -31.60 -0.19 49.19
C ALA A 67 -32.09 1.17 48.67
N ILE A 68 -32.91 1.89 49.45
CA ILE A 68 -33.43 3.22 49.09
C ILE A 68 -32.29 4.24 49.00
N CYS A 69 -31.39 4.27 49.98
CA CYS A 69 -30.26 5.19 49.97
C CYS A 69 -29.31 4.95 48.78
N THR A 70 -29.05 3.67 48.46
CA THR A 70 -28.20 3.29 47.32
C THR A 70 -28.86 3.61 45.98
N LEU A 71 -30.19 3.48 45.90
CA LEU A 71 -30.96 3.84 44.70
C LEU A 71 -30.88 5.35 44.45
N ALA A 72 -31.10 6.17 45.47
CA ALA A 72 -31.01 7.63 45.35
C ALA A 72 -29.59 8.08 44.94
N ALA A 73 -28.56 7.47 45.53
CA ALA A 73 -27.17 7.70 45.14
C ALA A 73 -26.89 7.30 43.68
N ALA A 74 -27.48 6.21 43.20
CA ALA A 74 -27.30 5.72 41.83
C ALA A 74 -27.97 6.65 40.79
N VAL A 75 -29.12 7.21 41.11
CA VAL A 75 -29.85 8.17 40.23
C VAL A 75 -29.08 9.48 40.10
N LEU A 76 -28.60 10.04 41.23
CA LEU A 76 -27.92 11.33 41.28
C LEU A 76 -26.43 11.27 40.89
N ARG A 77 -25.93 10.07 40.54
CA ARG A 77 -24.56 9.83 40.06
C ARG A 77 -24.15 10.67 38.85
N ARG A 78 -25.10 11.15 38.04
CA ARG A 78 -24.83 12.01 36.87
C ARG A 78 -24.12 13.32 37.26
N LEU A 79 -24.27 13.76 38.50
CA LEU A 79 -23.59 14.94 39.06
C LEU A 79 -22.20 14.63 39.66
N GLY A 80 -21.65 13.44 39.38
CA GLY A 80 -20.36 13.00 39.90
C GLY A 80 -20.44 12.35 41.28
N ILE A 81 -19.28 12.18 41.94
CA ILE A 81 -19.20 11.53 43.27
C ILE A 81 -19.97 12.32 44.33
N TRP A 82 -19.95 13.65 44.23
CA TRP A 82 -20.71 14.54 45.10
C TRP A 82 -22.22 14.35 44.95
N GLY A 83 -22.71 14.10 43.74
CA GLY A 83 -24.11 13.74 43.49
C GLY A 83 -24.51 12.43 44.15
N ALA A 84 -23.65 11.40 44.08
CA ALA A 84 -23.92 10.12 44.73
C ALA A 84 -23.95 10.24 46.26
N ILE A 85 -23.01 11.00 46.85
CA ILE A 85 -22.98 11.27 48.29
C ILE A 85 -24.24 12.05 48.72
N ALA A 86 -24.57 13.13 48.01
CA ALA A 86 -25.74 13.95 48.30
C ALA A 86 -27.04 13.12 48.22
N GLY A 87 -27.18 12.28 47.19
CA GLY A 87 -28.33 11.39 47.04
C GLY A 87 -28.47 10.37 48.18
N PHE A 88 -27.35 9.78 48.60
CA PHE A 88 -27.34 8.84 49.73
C PHE A 88 -27.73 9.53 51.05
N LEU A 89 -27.15 10.70 51.33
CA LEU A 89 -27.43 11.46 52.55
C LEU A 89 -28.87 11.98 52.60
N LEU A 90 -29.40 12.46 51.46
CA LEU A 90 -30.77 12.96 51.37
C LEU A 90 -31.79 11.84 51.60
N ALA A 91 -31.58 10.68 50.98
CA ALA A 91 -32.42 9.51 51.22
C ALA A 91 -32.35 9.01 52.67
N CYS A 92 -31.17 9.05 53.28
CA CYS A 92 -30.98 8.69 54.69
C CYS A 92 -31.73 9.67 55.63
N ALA A 93 -31.65 10.97 55.37
CA ALA A 93 -32.36 12.00 56.14
C ALA A 93 -33.90 11.85 56.02
N VAL A 94 -34.41 11.60 54.81
CA VAL A 94 -35.85 11.37 54.57
C VAL A 94 -36.33 10.09 55.28
N SER A 95 -35.57 8.99 55.19
CA SER A 95 -35.91 7.74 55.88
C SER A 95 -35.97 7.93 57.41
N GLN A 96 -35.06 8.74 57.97
CA GLN A 96 -35.00 9.01 59.40
C GLN A 96 -36.16 9.92 59.85
N GLY A 97 -36.59 10.86 59.01
CA GLY A 97 -37.74 11.73 59.28
C GLY A 97 -39.11 11.04 59.25
N TYR A 98 -39.26 9.98 58.44
CA TYR A 98 -40.51 9.21 58.37
C TYR A 98 -40.65 8.15 59.47
N SER A 99 -39.54 7.67 60.04
CA SER A 99 -39.53 6.61 61.06
C SER A 99 -39.48 7.14 62.51
N ILE A 100 -40.23 8.19 62.82
CA ILE A 100 -40.31 8.78 64.18
C ILE A 100 -40.74 7.67 65.17
N GLY A 101 -39.80 7.21 66.01
CA GLY A 101 -40.01 6.16 67.01
C GLY A 101 -39.33 4.81 66.74
N VAL A 102 -38.74 4.60 65.56
CA VAL A 102 -37.94 3.41 65.24
C VAL A 102 -36.49 3.85 64.97
N PHE A 103 -35.54 3.45 65.83
CA PHE A 103 -34.12 3.68 65.59
C PHE A 103 -33.66 2.92 64.34
N THR A 104 -33.63 3.58 63.19
CA THR A 104 -32.90 3.05 62.02
C THR A 104 -31.41 3.10 62.34
N GLN A 105 -30.77 1.94 62.47
CA GLN A 105 -29.35 1.83 62.89
C GLN A 105 -28.36 2.57 61.97
N VAL A 106 -28.72 2.81 60.70
CA VAL A 106 -27.99 3.74 59.83
C VAL A 106 -28.69 5.10 59.89
N GLY A 107 -28.36 5.87 60.91
CA GLY A 107 -28.71 7.29 60.99
C GLY A 107 -27.64 8.18 60.35
N MET A 108 -27.91 9.49 60.28
CA MET A 108 -26.97 10.49 59.75
C MET A 108 -25.56 10.40 60.39
N ALA A 109 -25.47 9.95 61.64
CA ALA A 109 -24.20 9.71 62.34
C ALA A 109 -23.28 8.74 61.58
N ASN A 110 -23.80 7.67 60.96
CA ASN A 110 -22.97 6.71 60.23
C ASN A 110 -22.83 7.07 58.72
N ALA A 111 -23.80 7.80 58.16
CA ALA A 111 -23.80 8.17 56.75
C ALA A 111 -22.82 9.32 56.41
N ILE A 112 -22.64 10.29 57.32
CA ILE A 112 -21.73 11.43 57.10
C ILE A 112 -20.26 10.98 57.02
N PRO A 113 -19.72 10.16 57.95
CA PRO A 113 -18.35 9.65 57.86
C PRO A 113 -18.12 8.81 56.60
N ALA A 114 -19.13 8.02 56.18
CA ALA A 114 -19.06 7.24 54.94
C ALA A 114 -18.99 8.14 53.69
N GLY A 115 -19.78 9.21 53.66
CA GLY A 115 -19.71 10.22 52.59
C GLY A 115 -18.37 10.95 52.55
N LEU A 116 -17.83 11.32 53.71
CA LEU A 116 -16.52 11.96 53.81
C LEU A 116 -15.38 11.04 53.34
N ALA A 117 -15.42 9.76 53.74
CA ALA A 117 -14.47 8.75 53.27
C ALA A 117 -14.55 8.52 51.75
N ALA A 118 -15.75 8.61 51.16
CA ALA A 118 -15.92 8.53 49.71
C ALA A 118 -15.39 9.79 48.99
N ALA A 119 -15.52 10.97 49.61
CA ALA A 119 -15.04 12.24 49.06
C ALA A 119 -13.51 12.39 49.12
N LEU A 120 -12.87 11.91 50.19
CA LEU A 120 -11.42 11.97 50.40
C LEU A 120 -10.64 10.94 49.57
N MET A 121 -11.33 10.03 48.87
CA MET A 121 -10.68 8.97 48.11
C MET A 121 -9.99 9.54 46.85
N PRO A 122 -8.67 9.36 46.67
CA PRO A 122 -7.96 9.90 45.52
C PRO A 122 -8.49 9.31 44.21
N LYS A 123 -8.60 10.15 43.17
CA LYS A 123 -9.11 9.75 41.84
C LYS A 123 -8.35 8.56 41.25
N ARG A 124 -7.07 8.38 41.61
CA ARG A 124 -6.22 7.24 41.19
C ARG A 124 -6.70 5.90 41.74
N SER A 125 -7.02 5.81 43.04
CA SER A 125 -7.57 4.58 43.65
C SER A 125 -8.98 4.27 43.16
N LEU A 126 -9.78 5.31 42.87
CA LEU A 126 -11.12 5.18 42.30
C LEU A 126 -11.07 4.51 40.92
N LEU A 127 -10.07 4.87 40.10
CA LEU A 127 -9.83 4.30 38.78
C LEU A 127 -9.37 2.83 38.85
N VAL A 128 -8.48 2.49 39.79
CA VAL A 128 -8.00 1.12 40.01
C VAL A 128 -9.12 0.21 40.50
N LEU A 129 -9.92 0.63 41.48
CA LEU A 129 -11.07 -0.16 41.94
C LEU A 129 -12.17 -0.28 40.86
N ARG A 130 -12.41 0.77 40.07
CA ARG A 130 -13.37 0.70 38.96
C ARG A 130 -12.93 -0.31 37.90
N ALA A 131 -11.63 -0.38 37.59
CA ALA A 131 -11.05 -1.37 36.69
C ALA A 131 -11.10 -2.82 37.25
N ALA A 132 -11.09 -2.99 38.58
CA ALA A 132 -11.26 -4.29 39.22
C ALA A 132 -12.72 -4.78 39.24
N VAL A 133 -13.68 -3.86 39.11
CA VAL A 133 -15.11 -4.12 39.25
C VAL A 133 -15.83 -4.19 37.90
N ASP A 134 -15.24 -3.62 36.84
CA ASP A 134 -15.75 -3.65 35.46
C ASP A 134 -14.79 -4.43 34.53
N PRO A 135 -14.88 -5.78 34.50
CA PRO A 135 -13.97 -6.61 33.70
C PRO A 135 -14.09 -6.34 32.19
N LYS A 136 -15.26 -5.91 31.70
CA LYS A 136 -15.46 -5.61 30.26
C LYS A 136 -14.70 -4.37 29.82
N ALA A 137 -14.73 -3.29 30.61
CA ALA A 137 -13.98 -2.07 30.30
C ALA A 137 -12.45 -2.26 30.42
N ARG A 138 -11.99 -3.21 31.24
CA ARG A 138 -10.58 -3.61 31.32
C ARG A 138 -10.18 -4.42 30.09
N GLU A 139 -10.98 -5.42 29.72
CA GLU A 139 -10.73 -6.31 28.57
C GLU A 139 -10.67 -5.52 27.26
N GLU A 140 -11.59 -4.60 27.01
CA GLU A 140 -11.59 -3.72 25.82
C GLU A 140 -10.36 -2.80 25.77
N ARG A 141 -9.91 -2.25 26.91
CA ARG A 141 -8.69 -1.43 26.98
C ARG A 141 -7.42 -2.26 26.80
N THR A 142 -7.34 -3.43 27.41
CA THR A 142 -6.19 -4.35 27.20
C THR A 142 -6.15 -4.87 25.78
N ALA A 143 -7.30 -5.16 25.14
CA ALA A 143 -7.36 -5.58 23.76
C ALA A 143 -6.94 -4.45 22.80
N ALA A 144 -7.38 -3.21 23.03
CA ALA A 144 -6.94 -2.05 22.24
C ALA A 144 -5.44 -1.75 22.41
N THR A 145 -4.92 -1.90 23.64
CA THR A 145 -3.47 -1.71 23.93
C THR A 145 -2.64 -2.86 23.35
N ALA A 146 -3.13 -4.11 23.42
CA ALA A 146 -2.49 -5.27 22.82
C ALA A 146 -2.46 -5.14 21.28
N TYR A 147 -3.58 -4.75 20.67
CA TYR A 147 -3.67 -4.53 19.23
C TYR A 147 -2.70 -3.44 18.74
N THR A 148 -2.63 -2.30 19.43
CA THR A 148 -1.68 -1.22 19.09
C THR A 148 -0.23 -1.66 19.28
N SER A 149 0.09 -2.42 20.33
CA SER A 149 1.44 -2.96 20.53
C SER A 149 1.84 -4.01 19.48
N ILE A 150 0.92 -4.91 19.10
CA ILE A 150 1.13 -5.88 18.01
C ILE A 150 1.36 -5.15 16.70
N LYS A 151 0.51 -4.17 16.36
CA LYS A 151 0.65 -3.36 15.16
C LYS A 151 2.00 -2.65 15.10
N ALA A 152 2.41 -2.03 16.21
CA ALA A 152 3.71 -1.35 16.32
C ALA A 152 4.89 -2.32 16.17
N HIS A 153 4.84 -3.50 16.81
CA HIS A 153 5.86 -4.53 16.68
C HIS A 153 5.94 -5.10 15.26
N THR A 154 4.80 -5.31 14.59
CA THR A 154 4.76 -5.75 13.20
C THR A 154 5.34 -4.67 12.28
N ALA A 155 4.96 -3.40 12.47
CA ALA A 155 5.48 -2.28 11.68
C ALA A 155 7.00 -2.14 11.85
N GLN A 156 7.49 -2.24 13.09
CA GLN A 156 8.92 -2.20 13.39
C GLN A 156 9.66 -3.40 12.79
N SER A 157 9.08 -4.60 12.84
CA SER A 157 9.65 -5.80 12.22
C SER A 157 9.80 -5.63 10.71
N ILE A 158 8.73 -5.18 10.03
CA ILE A 158 8.74 -4.90 8.58
C ILE A 158 9.75 -3.79 8.24
N SER A 159 9.81 -2.73 9.05
CA SER A 159 10.81 -1.67 8.84
C SER A 159 12.24 -2.17 9.07
N SER A 160 12.46 -3.11 9.97
CA SER A 160 13.80 -3.67 10.21
C SER A 160 14.24 -4.57 9.05
N THR A 161 13.32 -5.39 8.50
CA THR A 161 13.62 -6.23 7.34
C THR A 161 13.85 -5.39 6.09
N ALA A 162 13.09 -4.30 5.91
CA ALA A 162 13.34 -3.31 4.88
C ALA A 162 14.77 -2.71 4.97
N LYS A 163 15.20 -2.30 6.18
CA LYS A 163 16.57 -1.81 6.40
C LYS A 163 17.64 -2.87 6.11
N THR A 164 17.40 -4.14 6.46
CA THR A 164 18.33 -5.22 6.12
C THR A 164 18.44 -5.40 4.61
N LEU A 165 17.33 -5.34 3.87
CA LEU A 165 17.36 -5.40 2.41
C LEU A 165 18.11 -4.22 1.79
N GLU A 166 17.95 -3.02 2.36
CA GLU A 166 18.70 -1.82 1.95
C GLU A 166 20.21 -1.99 2.20
N GLN A 167 20.60 -2.56 3.35
CA GLN A 167 22.00 -2.87 3.65
C GLN A 167 22.58 -3.91 2.70
N VAL A 168 21.82 -4.96 2.37
CA VAL A 168 22.24 -5.96 1.37
C VAL A 168 22.34 -5.33 -0.01
N ALA A 169 21.39 -4.46 -0.39
CA ALA A 169 21.46 -3.71 -1.64
C ALA A 169 22.75 -2.88 -1.69
N ALA A 170 23.11 -2.20 -0.61
CA ALA A 170 24.30 -1.36 -0.51
C ALA A 170 25.64 -2.12 -0.66
N LEU A 171 25.65 -3.45 -0.53
CA LEU A 171 26.84 -4.27 -0.82
C LEU A 171 27.13 -4.36 -2.31
N PHE A 172 26.14 -4.09 -3.17
CA PHE A 172 26.26 -4.14 -4.62
C PHE A 172 26.51 -2.74 -5.20
N PRO A 173 27.43 -2.58 -6.17
CA PRO A 173 27.63 -1.31 -6.85
C PRO A 173 26.38 -0.91 -7.62
N ASN A 174 25.88 0.31 -7.39
CA ASN A 174 24.71 0.83 -8.11
C ASN A 174 25.04 1.35 -9.51
N ASN A 175 26.30 1.77 -9.75
CA ASN A 175 26.72 2.35 -11.02
C ASN A 175 27.86 1.52 -11.63
N PRO A 176 27.60 0.71 -12.67
CA PRO A 176 28.64 -0.08 -13.32
C PRO A 176 29.64 0.84 -14.02
N LYS A 177 30.93 0.60 -13.81
CA LYS A 177 32.00 1.37 -14.46
C LYS A 177 32.64 0.54 -15.56
N TRP A 178 32.77 1.13 -16.74
CA TRP A 178 33.59 0.59 -17.81
C TRP A 178 35.06 0.70 -17.41
N GLY A 179 35.66 -0.44 -17.02
CA GLY A 179 37.02 -0.51 -16.47
C GLY A 179 38.13 -0.53 -17.53
N TYR A 180 37.86 -0.04 -18.73
CA TYR A 180 38.83 -0.02 -19.82
C TYR A 180 39.86 1.09 -19.64
N ASP A 181 41.12 0.70 -19.71
CA ASP A 181 42.26 1.59 -19.69
C ASP A 181 43.17 1.25 -20.88
N GLU A 182 43.32 2.22 -21.79
CA GLU A 182 44.15 2.07 -22.98
C GLU A 182 45.61 1.79 -22.64
N GLN A 183 46.13 2.35 -21.53
CA GLN A 183 47.50 2.11 -21.10
C GLN A 183 47.71 0.64 -20.69
N CYS A 184 46.74 0.06 -19.96
CA CYS A 184 46.79 -1.34 -19.56
C CYS A 184 46.69 -2.29 -20.77
N GLU A 185 45.92 -1.93 -21.80
CA GLU A 185 45.88 -2.66 -23.08
C GLU A 185 47.28 -2.69 -23.72
N ARG A 186 47.92 -1.51 -23.85
CA ARG A 186 49.27 -1.37 -24.43
C ARG A 186 50.30 -2.17 -23.64
N GLU A 187 50.27 -2.13 -22.31
CA GLU A 187 51.19 -2.89 -21.44
C GLU A 187 51.05 -4.41 -21.62
N ARG A 188 49.83 -4.91 -21.75
CA ARG A 188 49.57 -6.35 -21.98
C ARG A 188 50.06 -6.79 -23.36
N MET A 189 49.83 -5.99 -24.38
CA MET A 189 50.36 -6.23 -25.73
C MET A 189 51.89 -6.24 -25.73
N HIS A 190 52.52 -5.26 -25.08
CA HIS A 190 53.97 -5.19 -24.92
C HIS A 190 54.51 -6.45 -24.21
N SER A 191 53.90 -6.86 -23.10
CA SER A 191 54.30 -8.06 -22.35
C SER A 191 54.18 -9.34 -23.17
N ALA A 192 53.08 -9.52 -23.91
CA ALA A 192 52.90 -10.66 -24.80
C ALA A 192 53.97 -10.71 -25.90
N ALA A 193 54.30 -9.56 -26.48
CA ALA A 193 55.32 -9.44 -27.50
C ALA A 193 56.75 -9.66 -26.93
N MET A 194 57.02 -9.23 -25.69
CA MET A 194 58.27 -9.51 -24.98
C MET A 194 58.51 -11.01 -24.80
N ASN A 195 57.47 -11.79 -24.50
CA ASN A 195 57.57 -13.24 -24.38
C ASN A 195 57.96 -13.90 -25.71
N ILE A 196 57.37 -13.44 -26.82
CA ILE A 196 57.74 -13.92 -28.17
C ILE A 196 59.16 -13.48 -28.55
N CYS A 197 59.61 -12.33 -28.08
CA CYS A 197 60.95 -11.80 -28.32
C CYS A 197 62.02 -12.23 -27.30
N ALA A 198 61.70 -13.08 -26.31
CA ALA A 198 62.58 -13.39 -25.18
C ALA A 198 63.99 -13.83 -25.63
N ASP A 199 64.05 -14.77 -26.58
CA ASP A 199 65.29 -15.32 -27.14
C ASP A 199 65.76 -14.65 -28.45
N CYS A 200 65.37 -13.40 -28.71
CA CYS A 200 65.71 -12.69 -29.95
C CYS A 200 66.90 -11.74 -29.77
N SER A 201 67.96 -11.92 -30.56
CA SER A 201 69.17 -11.07 -30.52
C SER A 201 68.91 -9.60 -30.87
N PHE A 202 67.85 -9.29 -31.63
CA PHE A 202 67.50 -7.93 -32.06
C PHE A 202 66.47 -7.24 -31.14
N ARG A 203 66.10 -7.87 -30.00
CA ARG A 203 65.11 -7.33 -29.06
C ARG A 203 65.44 -5.89 -28.62
N GLY A 204 66.68 -5.60 -28.22
CA GLY A 204 67.06 -4.27 -27.76
C GLY A 204 66.94 -3.16 -28.81
N ALA A 205 67.05 -3.50 -30.10
CA ALA A 205 66.90 -2.54 -31.20
C ALA A 205 65.42 -2.28 -31.54
N CYS A 206 64.61 -3.35 -31.62
CA CYS A 206 63.18 -3.22 -31.94
C CYS A 206 62.36 -2.53 -30.84
N TRP A 207 62.80 -2.62 -29.58
CA TRP A 207 62.07 -2.17 -28.40
C TRP A 207 62.73 -0.98 -27.67
N LYS A 208 63.58 -0.24 -28.36
CA LYS A 208 64.24 0.96 -27.81
C LYS A 208 63.22 2.01 -27.36
N GLU A 209 62.15 2.16 -28.15
CA GLU A 209 61.00 3.01 -27.86
C GLU A 209 59.77 2.10 -27.78
N PRO A 210 59.36 1.67 -26.57
CA PRO A 210 58.31 0.66 -26.41
C PRO A 210 56.97 1.13 -26.94
N ASP A 211 56.61 2.40 -26.78
CA ASP A 211 55.34 2.94 -27.28
C ASP A 211 55.26 2.88 -28.80
N ALA A 212 56.33 3.26 -29.50
CA ALA A 212 56.40 3.17 -30.96
C ALA A 212 56.36 1.71 -31.46
N ALA A 213 56.96 0.78 -30.71
CA ALA A 213 56.92 -0.64 -31.02
C ALA A 213 55.53 -1.25 -30.80
N VAL A 214 54.80 -0.83 -29.76
CA VAL A 214 53.40 -1.22 -29.53
C VAL A 214 52.50 -0.63 -30.61
N GLU A 215 52.73 0.61 -31.05
CA GLU A 215 51.99 1.21 -32.17
C GLU A 215 52.16 0.41 -33.47
N ALA A 216 53.40 -0.04 -33.74
CA ALA A 216 53.68 -0.95 -34.85
C ALA A 216 52.92 -2.29 -34.73
N LEU A 217 52.71 -2.80 -33.51
CA LEU A 217 51.89 -3.99 -33.28
C LEU A 217 50.42 -3.76 -33.61
N PHE A 218 49.84 -2.59 -33.32
CA PHE A 218 48.45 -2.29 -33.70
C PHE A 218 48.25 -2.35 -35.21
N GLU A 219 49.18 -1.79 -35.99
CA GLU A 219 49.15 -1.89 -37.45
C GLU A 219 49.28 -3.34 -37.95
N MET A 220 50.16 -4.13 -37.32
CA MET A 220 50.31 -5.55 -37.62
C MET A 220 49.04 -6.36 -37.28
N ILE A 221 48.37 -6.03 -36.18
CA ILE A 221 47.11 -6.66 -35.77
C ILE A 221 46.01 -6.37 -36.80
N LYS A 222 45.85 -5.12 -37.26
CA LYS A 222 44.84 -4.74 -38.27
C LYS A 222 44.97 -5.57 -39.55
N ALA A 223 46.20 -5.78 -40.03
CA ALA A 223 46.47 -6.62 -41.19
C ALA A 223 46.10 -8.09 -40.90
N TYR A 224 46.50 -8.61 -39.74
CA TYR A 224 46.26 -10.00 -39.35
C TYR A 224 44.77 -10.32 -39.17
N SER A 225 44.01 -9.45 -38.49
CA SER A 225 42.56 -9.63 -38.27
C SER A 225 41.75 -9.57 -39.56
N SER A 226 42.25 -8.86 -40.57
CA SER A 226 41.67 -8.81 -41.93
C SER A 226 42.01 -10.03 -42.79
N GLY A 227 42.67 -11.05 -42.22
CA GLY A 227 43.11 -12.25 -42.94
C GLY A 227 44.35 -12.06 -43.82
N LEU A 228 45.01 -10.90 -43.74
CA LEU A 228 46.23 -10.61 -44.49
C LEU A 228 47.47 -11.07 -43.69
N ARG A 229 48.55 -11.41 -44.41
CA ARG A 229 49.84 -11.69 -43.75
C ARG A 229 50.41 -10.38 -43.19
N PRO A 230 50.66 -10.27 -41.87
CA PRO A 230 51.19 -9.06 -41.27
C PRO A 230 52.62 -8.83 -41.74
N ARG A 231 52.95 -7.59 -42.09
CA ARG A 231 54.30 -7.16 -42.45
C ARG A 231 54.94 -6.45 -41.26
N PRO A 232 56.25 -6.56 -41.04
CA PRO A 232 56.92 -5.82 -39.97
C PRO A 232 56.82 -4.31 -40.24
N CYS A 233 56.37 -3.57 -39.23
CA CYS A 233 56.32 -2.11 -39.25
C CYS A 233 57.47 -1.56 -38.37
N PRO A 234 58.19 -0.51 -38.79
CA PRO A 234 59.19 0.16 -37.93
C PRO A 234 58.55 0.55 -36.58
N PRO A 235 59.24 0.37 -35.43
CA PRO A 235 60.65 0.02 -35.25
C PRO A 235 60.98 -1.49 -35.34
N ILE A 236 59.99 -2.36 -35.59
CA ILE A 236 60.22 -3.80 -35.77
C ILE A 236 60.96 -4.01 -37.11
N LYS A 237 62.09 -4.72 -37.04
CA LYS A 237 62.96 -4.96 -38.18
C LYS A 237 62.23 -5.68 -39.33
N SER A 238 62.47 -5.23 -40.58
CA SER A 238 61.87 -5.77 -41.82
C SER A 238 62.07 -7.27 -42.03
N ASP A 239 63.12 -7.85 -41.44
CA ASP A 239 63.49 -9.26 -41.62
C ASP A 239 63.00 -10.15 -40.46
N CYS A 240 62.08 -9.65 -39.63
CA CYS A 240 61.56 -10.38 -38.49
C CYS A 240 60.86 -11.68 -38.94
N ARG A 241 61.35 -12.83 -38.47
CA ARG A 241 60.74 -14.15 -38.75
C ARG A 241 59.56 -14.47 -37.82
N ARG A 242 59.39 -13.72 -36.74
CA ARG A 242 58.34 -13.92 -35.73
C ARG A 242 57.14 -12.98 -35.92
N THR A 243 57.00 -12.33 -37.08
CA THR A 243 55.98 -11.29 -37.34
C THR A 243 54.56 -11.79 -37.15
N SER A 244 54.19 -12.94 -37.72
CA SER A 244 52.85 -13.52 -37.52
C SER A 244 52.62 -13.93 -36.07
N ALA A 245 53.64 -14.48 -35.40
CA ALA A 245 53.54 -14.87 -33.99
C ALA A 245 53.40 -13.65 -33.06
N LEU A 246 54.07 -12.54 -33.37
CA LEU A 246 53.92 -11.26 -32.67
C LEU A 246 52.53 -10.67 -32.85
N ALA A 247 52.04 -10.59 -34.09
CA ALA A 247 50.69 -10.09 -34.38
C ALA A 247 49.62 -10.94 -33.70
N GLN A 248 49.74 -12.27 -33.76
CA GLN A 248 48.81 -13.20 -33.12
C GLN A 248 48.83 -13.08 -31.59
N ALA A 249 50.02 -13.04 -30.97
CA ALA A 249 50.14 -12.92 -29.52
C ALA A 249 49.64 -11.57 -29.00
N ALA A 250 49.91 -10.48 -29.74
CA ALA A 250 49.43 -9.15 -29.39
C ALA A 250 47.91 -9.03 -29.55
N LEU A 251 47.32 -9.58 -30.63
CA LEU A 251 45.86 -9.66 -30.80
C LEU A 251 45.22 -10.47 -29.68
N ALA A 252 45.76 -11.65 -29.36
CA ALA A 252 45.23 -12.48 -28.27
C ALA A 252 45.28 -11.75 -26.90
N ALA A 253 46.34 -10.98 -26.65
CA ALA A 253 46.47 -10.19 -25.41
C ALA A 253 45.48 -9.01 -25.36
N GLN A 254 45.27 -8.33 -26.50
CA GLN A 254 44.27 -7.28 -26.64
C GLN A 254 42.85 -7.81 -26.43
N ASP A 255 42.49 -8.89 -27.13
CA ASP A 255 41.16 -9.50 -27.03
C ASP A 255 40.89 -10.01 -25.62
N ALA A 256 41.86 -10.68 -24.99
CA ALA A 256 41.73 -11.14 -23.60
C ALA A 256 41.52 -9.99 -22.61
N TYR A 257 42.20 -8.85 -22.80
CA TYR A 257 42.03 -7.68 -21.95
C TYR A 257 40.64 -7.04 -22.12
N ARG A 258 40.23 -6.83 -23.37
CA ARG A 258 38.91 -6.26 -23.69
C ARG A 258 37.78 -7.16 -23.20
N GLN A 259 37.91 -8.47 -23.38
CA GLN A 259 36.96 -9.44 -22.85
C GLN A 259 36.91 -9.38 -21.32
N SER A 260 38.05 -9.33 -20.63
CA SER A 260 38.08 -9.19 -19.17
C SER A 260 37.42 -7.90 -18.68
N CYS A 261 37.57 -6.79 -19.41
CA CYS A 261 36.89 -5.53 -19.11
C CYS A 261 35.37 -5.64 -19.32
N MET A 262 34.95 -6.29 -20.41
CA MET A 262 33.55 -6.57 -20.72
C MET A 262 32.89 -7.45 -19.66
N ASP A 263 33.55 -8.54 -19.27
CA ASP A 263 33.08 -9.46 -18.23
C ASP A 263 32.95 -8.74 -16.88
N GLY A 264 33.93 -7.89 -16.54
CA GLY A 264 33.90 -7.06 -15.34
C GLY A 264 32.75 -6.04 -15.35
N PHE A 265 32.48 -5.41 -16.49
CA PHE A 265 31.35 -4.50 -16.64
C PHE A 265 30.01 -5.23 -16.54
N ASN A 266 29.85 -6.36 -17.24
CA ASN A 266 28.63 -7.18 -17.21
C ASN A 266 28.31 -7.66 -15.79
N SER A 267 29.32 -8.10 -15.04
CA SER A 267 29.16 -8.49 -13.63
C SER A 267 28.69 -7.32 -12.77
N GLN A 268 29.29 -6.13 -12.92
CA GLN A 268 28.83 -4.93 -12.21
C GLN A 268 27.41 -4.53 -12.62
N ALA A 269 27.05 -4.65 -13.89
CA ALA A 269 25.72 -4.32 -14.38
C ALA A 269 24.63 -5.28 -13.85
N GLN A 270 24.97 -6.54 -13.62
CA GLN A 270 24.11 -7.52 -12.93
C GLN A 270 23.98 -7.20 -11.45
N GLN A 271 25.06 -6.78 -10.79
CA GLN A 271 25.02 -6.35 -9.39
C GLN A 271 24.19 -5.07 -9.20
N ALA A 272 24.33 -4.10 -10.11
CA ALA A 272 23.54 -2.86 -10.11
C ALA A 272 22.03 -3.10 -10.29
N PHE A 273 21.65 -4.16 -11.00
CA PHE A 273 20.26 -4.60 -11.04
C PHE A 273 19.79 -5.13 -9.69
N ALA A 274 20.55 -6.07 -9.12
CA ALA A 274 20.22 -6.63 -7.81
C ALA A 274 20.08 -5.52 -6.75
N HIS A 275 20.98 -4.53 -6.78
CA HIS A 275 20.89 -3.32 -5.96
C HIS A 275 19.52 -2.64 -6.10
N ARG A 276 19.14 -2.25 -7.33
CA ARG A 276 17.89 -1.52 -7.59
C ARG A 276 16.64 -2.32 -7.24
N GLN A 277 16.63 -3.63 -7.50
CA GLN A 277 15.50 -4.50 -7.15
C GLN A 277 15.33 -4.64 -5.62
N LEU A 278 16.44 -4.85 -4.89
CA LEU A 278 16.41 -4.93 -3.44
C LEU A 278 16.04 -3.59 -2.79
N ALA A 279 16.54 -2.48 -3.34
CA ALA A 279 16.18 -1.13 -2.91
C ALA A 279 14.68 -0.84 -3.15
N GLY A 280 14.14 -1.23 -4.31
CA GLY A 280 12.71 -1.10 -4.61
C GLY A 280 11.83 -1.90 -3.63
N VAL A 281 12.16 -3.17 -3.37
CA VAL A 281 11.46 -3.98 -2.36
C VAL A 281 11.54 -3.34 -0.98
N SER A 282 12.74 -2.89 -0.57
CA SER A 282 12.93 -2.20 0.71
C SER A 282 12.04 -0.96 0.83
N LYS A 283 11.94 -0.15 -0.23
CA LYS A 283 11.08 1.04 -0.28
C LYS A 283 9.59 0.71 -0.16
N VAL A 284 9.12 -0.35 -0.83
CA VAL A 284 7.74 -0.85 -0.69
C VAL A 284 7.49 -1.29 0.75
N MET A 285 8.40 -2.06 1.34
CA MET A 285 8.29 -2.51 2.72
C MET A 285 8.34 -1.35 3.72
N HIS A 286 9.15 -0.33 3.47
CA HIS A 286 9.15 0.89 4.27
C HIS A 286 7.83 1.64 4.18
N THR A 287 7.23 1.71 2.99
CA THR A 287 5.91 2.32 2.79
C THR A 287 4.83 1.53 3.53
N LEU A 288 4.86 0.20 3.43
CA LEU A 288 3.93 -0.68 4.16
C LEU A 288 4.11 -0.56 5.68
N ALA A 289 5.35 -0.56 6.17
CA ALA A 289 5.65 -0.37 7.58
C ALA A 289 5.15 0.99 8.07
N LYS A 290 5.32 2.03 7.26
CA LYS A 290 4.81 3.37 7.52
C LYS A 290 3.29 3.40 7.55
N ASP A 291 2.61 2.80 6.57
CA ASP A 291 1.15 2.70 6.56
C ASP A 291 0.61 1.91 7.77
N LEU A 292 1.37 0.94 8.25
CA LEU A 292 1.03 0.18 9.44
C LEU A 292 1.30 0.97 10.73
N SER A 293 2.39 1.75 10.81
CA SER A 293 2.71 2.58 11.98
C SER A 293 1.84 3.83 12.06
N ASP A 294 1.59 4.47 10.91
CA ASP A 294 0.67 5.58 10.71
C ASP A 294 -0.74 5.00 10.71
N ALA A 295 -1.15 4.45 11.86
CA ALA A 295 -2.54 4.16 12.09
C ALA A 295 -3.34 5.41 11.72
N PRO A 296 -4.37 5.28 10.87
CA PRO A 296 -5.10 6.44 10.44
C PRO A 296 -5.61 7.18 11.67
N TRP A 297 -5.12 8.39 11.90
CA TRP A 297 -5.59 9.18 13.01
C TRP A 297 -7.06 9.49 12.73
N PRO A 298 -8.00 9.00 13.57
CA PRO A 298 -9.40 9.32 13.39
C PRO A 298 -9.53 10.83 13.44
N LYS A 299 -10.21 11.44 12.46
CA LYS A 299 -10.57 12.85 12.58
C LYS A 299 -11.50 12.98 13.78
N GLU A 300 -11.05 13.70 14.81
CA GLU A 300 -11.82 13.88 16.04
C GLU A 300 -13.23 14.42 15.71
N GLY A 301 -14.27 13.75 16.22
CA GLY A 301 -15.66 14.14 16.03
C GLY A 301 -16.26 13.88 14.64
N ALA A 302 -15.47 13.62 13.60
CA ALA A 302 -15.97 13.38 12.25
C ALA A 302 -16.83 12.11 12.18
N GLY A 303 -16.37 11.00 12.79
CA GLY A 303 -17.14 9.76 12.85
C GLY A 303 -18.48 9.91 13.59
N ALA A 304 -18.51 10.64 14.71
CA ALA A 304 -19.75 10.90 15.44
C ALA A 304 -20.72 11.80 14.67
N THR A 305 -20.20 12.73 13.89
CA THR A 305 -20.99 13.60 13.01
C THR A 305 -21.59 12.80 11.86
N LEU A 306 -20.78 11.94 11.22
CA LEU A 306 -21.22 11.04 10.16
C LEU A 306 -22.34 10.11 10.62
N VAL A 307 -22.20 9.48 11.79
CA VAL A 307 -23.26 8.63 12.37
C VAL A 307 -24.57 9.41 12.55
N ARG A 308 -24.52 10.60 13.16
CA ARG A 308 -25.72 11.42 13.38
C ARG A 308 -26.40 11.83 12.08
N GLN A 309 -25.62 12.10 11.03
CA GLN A 309 -26.16 12.52 9.73
C GLN A 309 -26.81 11.33 9.01
N LEU A 310 -26.14 10.17 9.01
CA LEU A 310 -26.69 8.94 8.45
C LEU A 310 -27.99 8.51 9.14
N GLU A 311 -28.07 8.61 10.47
CA GLU A 311 -29.31 8.32 11.22
C GLU A 311 -30.48 9.22 10.80
N LYS A 312 -30.23 10.50 10.49
CA LYS A 312 -31.26 11.43 10.00
C LYS A 312 -31.76 11.06 8.61
N GLU A 313 -30.88 10.53 7.77
CA GLU A 313 -31.21 10.09 6.40
C GLU A 313 -31.81 8.68 6.35
N GLY A 314 -32.03 8.04 7.51
CA GLY A 314 -32.69 6.75 7.62
C GLY A 314 -31.75 5.54 7.58
N PHE A 315 -30.44 5.77 7.68
CA PHE A 315 -29.42 4.72 7.80
C PHE A 315 -29.05 4.52 9.29
N PRO A 316 -29.45 3.39 9.92
CA PRO A 316 -29.21 3.15 11.34
C PRO A 316 -27.74 2.77 11.62
N ALA A 317 -26.86 3.77 11.58
CA ALA A 317 -25.42 3.62 11.76
C ALA A 317 -25.07 3.37 13.23
N LYS A 318 -24.39 2.26 13.52
CA LYS A 318 -23.89 1.94 14.86
C LYS A 318 -22.63 2.70 15.20
N SER A 319 -21.74 2.82 14.22
CA SER A 319 -20.43 3.48 14.36
C SER A 319 -19.90 3.84 12.99
N ALA A 320 -19.14 4.93 12.92
CA ALA A 320 -18.35 5.27 11.75
C ALA A 320 -16.94 5.73 12.17
N LEU A 321 -15.96 5.38 11.37
CA LEU A 321 -14.57 5.76 11.52
C LEU A 321 -14.14 6.56 10.29
N VAL A 322 -13.74 7.81 10.50
CA VAL A 322 -13.28 8.70 9.41
C VAL A 322 -11.83 9.03 9.63
N TYR A 323 -11.00 8.83 8.62
CA TYR A 323 -9.57 9.03 8.70
C TYR A 323 -8.98 9.51 7.38
N SER A 324 -7.76 10.02 7.41
CA SER A 324 -7.00 10.34 6.20
C SER A 324 -5.92 9.30 5.98
N HIS A 325 -5.80 8.81 4.74
CA HIS A 325 -4.75 7.89 4.33
C HIS A 325 -4.14 8.41 3.04
N ARG A 326 -2.82 8.68 3.05
CA ARG A 326 -2.08 9.24 1.90
C ARG A 326 -2.76 10.45 1.26
N SER A 327 -3.23 11.40 2.09
CA SER A 327 -3.95 12.63 1.72
C SER A 327 -5.39 12.45 1.22
N CYS A 328 -5.86 11.23 0.97
CA CYS A 328 -7.26 10.95 0.64
C CYS A 328 -8.08 10.71 1.92
N LEU A 329 -9.32 11.17 1.97
CA LEU A 329 -10.26 10.86 3.04
C LEU A 329 -10.79 9.43 2.88
N ARG A 330 -10.89 8.67 3.97
CA ARG A 330 -11.56 7.37 4.02
C ARG A 330 -12.57 7.33 5.16
N ALA A 331 -13.63 6.57 4.96
CA ALA A 331 -14.66 6.38 5.95
C ALA A 331 -15.14 4.93 5.98
N GLU A 332 -15.07 4.30 7.15
CA GLU A 332 -15.67 2.99 7.40
C GLU A 332 -16.99 3.21 8.16
N VAL A 333 -18.10 2.69 7.64
CA VAL A 333 -19.43 2.86 8.20
C VAL A 333 -20.03 1.49 8.53
N LYS A 334 -20.45 1.30 9.79
CA LYS A 334 -21.14 0.07 10.23
C LYS A 334 -22.62 0.34 10.44
N LEU A 335 -23.48 -0.26 9.62
CA LEU A 335 -24.93 -0.17 9.70
C LEU A 335 -25.53 -1.42 10.34
N HIS A 336 -26.66 -1.27 11.03
CA HIS A 336 -27.43 -2.43 11.47
C HIS A 336 -28.01 -3.17 10.26
N ARG A 337 -27.82 -4.50 10.22
CA ARG A 337 -28.27 -5.30 9.08
C ARG A 337 -29.79 -5.18 8.88
N ARG A 338 -30.20 -4.93 7.63
CA ARG A 338 -31.61 -4.93 7.22
C ARG A 338 -31.90 -6.18 6.40
N LYS A 339 -32.90 -6.99 6.80
CA LYS A 339 -33.19 -8.26 6.11
C LYS A 339 -33.70 -8.06 4.68
N LYS A 340 -34.64 -7.12 4.45
CA LYS A 340 -35.08 -6.61 3.13
C LYS A 340 -35.87 -5.29 3.27
N PRO A 341 -35.83 -4.37 2.28
CA PRO A 341 -34.81 -4.30 1.23
C PRO A 341 -33.43 -4.02 1.84
N ALA A 342 -32.37 -4.45 1.16
CA ALA A 342 -31.00 -4.06 1.49
C ALA A 342 -30.86 -2.54 1.35
N TYR A 343 -29.82 -1.96 1.96
CA TYR A 343 -29.53 -0.55 1.74
C TYR A 343 -29.18 -0.31 0.26
N ASP A 344 -29.70 0.78 -0.29
CA ASP A 344 -29.29 1.27 -1.60
C ASP A 344 -27.89 1.89 -1.47
N GLU A 345 -26.91 1.24 -2.08
CA GLU A 345 -25.50 1.65 -2.01
C GLU A 345 -25.29 3.07 -2.59
N GLY A 346 -26.05 3.45 -3.63
CA GLY A 346 -25.95 4.79 -4.23
C GLY A 346 -26.50 5.88 -3.32
N GLN A 347 -27.62 5.62 -2.63
CA GLN A 347 -28.13 6.56 -1.62
C GLN A 347 -27.18 6.69 -0.43
N LEU A 348 -26.54 5.59 -0.02
CA LEU A 348 -25.57 5.60 1.06
C LEU A 348 -24.29 6.36 0.67
N GLU A 349 -23.77 6.18 -0.54
CA GLU A 349 -22.66 6.97 -1.08
C GLU A 349 -22.95 8.48 -1.03
N ASN A 350 -24.16 8.89 -1.47
CA ASN A 350 -24.59 10.29 -1.44
C ASN A 350 -24.68 10.83 -0.01
N ALA A 351 -25.24 10.05 0.91
CA ALA A 351 -25.39 10.43 2.32
C ALA A 351 -24.02 10.62 3.00
N VAL A 352 -23.07 9.70 2.76
CA VAL A 352 -21.70 9.79 3.28
C VAL A 352 -20.96 10.97 2.68
N SER A 353 -21.14 11.23 1.39
CA SER A 353 -20.53 12.37 0.68
C SER A 353 -21.02 13.71 1.24
N ALA A 354 -22.34 13.85 1.42
CA ALA A 354 -22.96 15.03 2.02
C ALA A 354 -22.48 15.26 3.46
N ALA A 355 -22.39 14.21 4.27
CA ALA A 355 -21.96 14.29 5.66
C ALA A 355 -20.49 14.71 5.83
N LEU A 356 -19.62 14.31 4.89
CA LEU A 356 -18.18 14.62 4.92
C LEU A 356 -17.80 15.87 4.11
N ASN A 357 -18.76 16.46 3.40
CA ASN A 357 -18.56 17.57 2.48
C ASN A 357 -17.43 17.30 1.46
N LYS A 358 -17.37 16.06 0.99
CA LYS A 358 -16.44 15.56 -0.02
C LYS A 358 -17.16 14.48 -0.84
N GLN A 359 -16.84 14.36 -2.12
CA GLN A 359 -17.34 13.25 -2.92
C GLN A 359 -16.66 11.95 -2.45
N MET A 360 -17.45 10.95 -2.09
CA MET A 360 -17.00 9.66 -1.56
C MET A 360 -17.48 8.52 -2.46
N ARG A 361 -16.66 7.48 -2.59
CA ARG A 361 -16.95 6.24 -3.35
C ARG A 361 -16.91 5.05 -2.43
N LEU A 362 -17.89 4.16 -2.56
CA LEU A 362 -17.87 2.83 -1.95
C LEU A 362 -16.77 1.97 -2.61
N LEU A 363 -15.82 1.52 -1.80
CA LEU A 363 -14.77 0.59 -2.21
C LEU A 363 -15.27 -0.85 -2.19
N PHE A 364 -15.90 -1.24 -1.09
CA PHE A 364 -16.50 -2.55 -0.92
C PHE A 364 -17.52 -2.52 0.22
N SER A 365 -18.44 -3.47 0.16
CA SER A 365 -19.35 -3.80 1.24
C SER A 365 -19.09 -5.23 1.71
N GLN A 366 -19.08 -5.44 3.02
CA GLN A 366 -18.90 -6.76 3.62
C GLN A 366 -19.85 -6.92 4.80
N THR A 367 -20.15 -8.16 5.17
CA THR A 367 -21.06 -8.41 6.29
C THR A 367 -20.38 -9.09 7.47
N GLU A 368 -20.33 -8.38 8.60
CA GLU A 368 -19.73 -8.85 9.85
C GLU A 368 -20.83 -9.18 10.87
N ALA A 369 -21.12 -10.48 11.02
CA ALA A 369 -22.10 -11.01 11.96
C ALA A 369 -23.53 -10.42 11.83
N ALA A 370 -23.84 -9.34 12.55
CA ALA A 370 -25.13 -8.65 12.58
C ALA A 370 -25.09 -7.23 11.99
N LEU A 371 -23.94 -6.82 11.45
CA LEU A 371 -23.72 -5.49 10.87
C LEU A 371 -23.29 -5.61 9.41
N ASP A 372 -23.72 -4.65 8.60
CA ASP A 372 -23.23 -4.43 7.26
C ASP A 372 -22.15 -3.34 7.34
N VAL A 373 -20.95 -3.63 6.84
CA VAL A 373 -19.78 -2.74 6.87
C VAL A 373 -19.52 -2.23 5.46
N TYR A 374 -19.42 -0.92 5.32
CA TYR A 374 -19.20 -0.22 4.06
C TYR A 374 -17.95 0.63 4.18
N ASP A 375 -16.98 0.42 3.28
CA ASP A 375 -15.75 1.19 3.24
C ASP A 375 -15.79 2.19 2.08
N PHE A 376 -15.52 3.45 2.38
CA PHE A 376 -15.54 4.56 1.44
C PHE A 376 -14.18 5.22 1.32
N GLU A 377 -13.87 5.73 0.14
CA GLU A 377 -12.73 6.62 -0.10
C GLU A 377 -13.15 7.88 -0.84
N GLU A 378 -12.37 8.94 -0.70
CA GLU A 378 -12.51 10.17 -1.48
C GLU A 378 -12.47 9.84 -2.97
N ALA A 379 -13.53 10.21 -3.69
CA ALA A 379 -13.64 9.99 -5.12
C ALA A 379 -12.76 11.01 -5.87
N GLY A 380 -11.96 10.53 -6.83
CA GLY A 380 -11.21 11.40 -7.74
C GLY A 380 -12.12 12.30 -8.57
N LEU A 381 -11.57 13.41 -9.07
CA LEU A 381 -12.29 14.37 -9.93
C LEU A 381 -12.75 13.75 -11.26
N LEU A 382 -12.01 12.74 -11.72
CA LEU A 382 -12.29 11.99 -12.93
C LEU A 382 -12.54 10.51 -12.60
N TYR A 383 -13.30 9.86 -13.47
CA TYR A 383 -13.43 8.41 -13.55
C TYR A 383 -13.04 7.99 -14.97
N ALA A 384 -12.41 6.82 -15.10
CA ALA A 384 -12.00 6.29 -16.39
C ALA A 384 -12.81 5.03 -16.75
N SER A 385 -13.56 5.10 -17.86
CA SER A 385 -14.21 3.95 -18.48
C SER A 385 -13.27 3.35 -19.52
N THR A 386 -13.21 2.02 -19.61
CA THR A 386 -12.29 1.32 -20.52
C THR A 386 -13.02 0.26 -21.34
N GLY A 387 -12.55 0.03 -22.56
CA GLY A 387 -13.00 -1.04 -23.43
C GLY A 387 -11.84 -1.51 -24.31
N SER A 388 -11.81 -2.80 -24.60
CA SER A 388 -10.81 -3.38 -25.48
C SER A 388 -11.45 -4.36 -26.45
N ALA A 389 -10.85 -4.48 -27.62
CA ALA A 389 -11.21 -5.45 -28.63
C ALA A 389 -9.92 -6.03 -29.23
N THR A 390 -9.89 -7.34 -29.42
CA THR A 390 -8.73 -8.09 -29.94
C THR A 390 -9.20 -9.11 -30.96
N LEU A 391 -8.45 -9.24 -32.06
CA LEU A 391 -8.63 -10.25 -33.09
C LEU A 391 -7.29 -10.94 -33.36
N PRO A 392 -7.22 -12.29 -33.32
CA PRO A 392 -6.03 -13.00 -33.75
C PRO A 392 -5.86 -12.90 -35.27
N LYS A 393 -4.61 -13.00 -35.73
CA LYS A 393 -4.30 -13.07 -37.15
C LYS A 393 -5.03 -14.24 -37.82
N PRO A 394 -5.38 -14.16 -39.13
CA PRO A 394 -6.27 -15.12 -39.77
C PRO A 394 -5.86 -16.60 -39.68
N ALA A 395 -4.55 -16.88 -39.56
CA ALA A 395 -4.00 -18.24 -39.49
C ALA A 395 -3.82 -18.77 -38.04
N SER A 396 -4.24 -18.01 -37.02
CA SER A 396 -4.09 -18.34 -35.61
C SER A 396 -5.45 -18.31 -34.89
N THR A 397 -5.60 -19.15 -33.87
CA THR A 397 -6.75 -19.12 -32.96
C THR A 397 -6.49 -18.30 -31.71
N ILE A 398 -5.22 -17.92 -31.48
CA ILE A 398 -4.76 -17.21 -30.29
C ILE A 398 -3.99 -15.97 -30.76
N SER A 399 -4.35 -14.82 -30.22
CA SER A 399 -3.64 -13.56 -30.47
C SER A 399 -2.38 -13.47 -29.61
N GLY A 400 -1.29 -13.01 -30.21
CA GLY A 400 -0.07 -12.61 -29.54
C GLY A 400 -0.21 -11.36 -28.69
N ASP A 401 -1.28 -10.57 -28.88
CA ASP A 401 -1.56 -9.36 -28.11
C ASP A 401 -2.15 -9.68 -26.74
N SER A 402 -1.78 -8.89 -25.74
CA SER A 402 -2.39 -8.93 -24.41
C SER A 402 -2.65 -7.53 -23.87
N THR A 403 -3.75 -7.40 -23.12
CA THR A 403 -4.13 -6.16 -22.44
C THR A 403 -4.30 -6.41 -20.95
N ALA A 404 -4.01 -5.39 -20.15
CA ALA A 404 -4.30 -5.39 -18.72
C ALA A 404 -4.67 -3.99 -18.25
N SER A 405 -5.47 -3.92 -17.20
CA SER A 405 -5.76 -2.67 -16.50
C SER A 405 -5.80 -2.91 -15.00
N CYS A 406 -5.22 -2.03 -14.22
CA CYS A 406 -5.31 -2.07 -12.76
C CYS A 406 -5.53 -0.69 -12.15
N ASN A 407 -6.27 -0.66 -11.04
CA ASN A 407 -6.42 0.54 -10.22
C ASN A 407 -5.29 0.58 -9.21
N LEU A 408 -4.59 1.71 -9.16
CA LEU A 408 -3.46 1.94 -8.28
C LEU A 408 -3.88 2.79 -7.07
N ALA A 409 -3.05 2.82 -6.05
CA ALA A 409 -3.27 3.67 -4.89
C ALA A 409 -3.35 5.16 -5.27
N CYS A 410 -4.15 5.91 -4.49
CA CYS A 410 -4.34 7.37 -4.62
C CYS A 410 -4.97 7.78 -5.97
N GLY A 411 -6.04 7.10 -6.38
CA GLY A 411 -6.82 7.50 -7.55
C GLY A 411 -6.09 7.38 -8.89
N ARG A 412 -5.00 6.62 -8.96
CA ARG A 412 -4.29 6.37 -10.22
C ARG A 412 -4.83 5.10 -10.91
N ALA A 413 -4.76 5.05 -12.22
CA ALA A 413 -5.10 3.88 -13.02
C ALA A 413 -4.00 3.60 -14.05
N LEU A 414 -3.73 2.32 -14.28
CA LEU A 414 -2.77 1.87 -15.28
C LEU A 414 -3.51 1.02 -16.33
N TYR A 415 -3.27 1.32 -17.59
CA TYR A 415 -3.74 0.55 -18.75
C TYR A 415 -2.51 0.13 -19.55
N VAL A 416 -2.44 -1.13 -19.94
CA VAL A 416 -1.28 -1.69 -20.64
C VAL A 416 -1.76 -2.51 -21.83
N LEU A 417 -1.12 -2.32 -22.96
CA LEU A 417 -1.24 -3.10 -24.19
C LEU A 417 0.16 -3.61 -24.55
N SER A 418 0.25 -4.88 -24.93
CA SER A 418 1.51 -5.51 -25.33
C SER A 418 1.27 -6.40 -26.52
N ASP A 419 2.06 -6.22 -27.56
CA ASP A 419 2.16 -7.19 -28.65
C ASP A 419 3.41 -8.07 -28.42
N GLY A 420 3.17 -9.37 -28.35
CA GLY A 420 4.20 -10.39 -28.17
C GLY A 420 4.77 -10.79 -29.52
N MET A 421 6.08 -10.64 -29.70
CA MET A 421 6.66 -10.90 -31.00
C MET A 421 6.62 -12.39 -31.38
N GLY A 422 6.23 -12.67 -32.63
CA GLY A 422 6.06 -14.02 -33.16
C GLY A 422 4.59 -14.34 -33.41
N SER A 423 4.15 -15.57 -33.13
CA SER A 423 2.72 -15.89 -33.20
C SER A 423 2.29 -17.10 -32.39
N GLY A 424 1.00 -17.14 -32.08
CA GLY A 424 0.35 -18.22 -31.37
C GLY A 424 0.63 -18.19 -29.86
N ALA A 425 0.54 -19.36 -29.21
CA ALA A 425 0.54 -19.46 -27.75
C ALA A 425 1.82 -18.94 -27.07
N LEU A 426 2.97 -18.94 -27.76
CA LEU A 426 4.21 -18.40 -27.21
C LEU A 426 4.15 -16.88 -27.09
N ALA A 427 3.83 -16.17 -28.19
CA ALA A 427 3.64 -14.72 -28.21
C ALA A 427 2.61 -14.27 -27.14
N ALA A 428 1.46 -14.95 -27.09
CA ALA A 428 0.42 -14.69 -26.11
C ALA A 428 0.89 -14.84 -24.66
N LYS A 429 1.69 -15.88 -24.37
CA LYS A 429 2.24 -16.11 -23.03
C LYS A 429 3.26 -15.05 -22.65
N GLN A 430 3.99 -14.49 -23.61
CA GLN A 430 5.01 -13.47 -23.39
C GLN A 430 4.37 -12.11 -23.11
N SER A 431 3.48 -11.65 -23.97
CA SER A 431 2.76 -10.39 -23.79
C SER A 431 1.92 -10.42 -22.51
N ALA A 432 1.22 -11.53 -22.23
CA ALA A 432 0.45 -11.70 -20.99
C ALA A 432 1.33 -11.60 -19.74
N ALA A 433 2.51 -12.24 -19.76
CA ALA A 433 3.44 -12.17 -18.63
C ALA A 433 4.01 -10.75 -18.45
N ALA A 434 4.25 -10.01 -19.54
CA ALA A 434 4.77 -8.65 -19.50
C ALA A 434 3.74 -7.69 -18.88
N VAL A 435 2.49 -7.70 -19.38
CA VAL A 435 1.42 -6.83 -18.86
C VAL A 435 1.06 -7.17 -17.42
N GLU A 436 0.99 -8.46 -17.07
CA GLU A 436 0.69 -8.90 -15.70
C GLU A 436 1.79 -8.50 -14.71
N LEU A 437 3.06 -8.69 -15.08
CA LEU A 437 4.19 -8.29 -14.24
C LEU A 437 4.20 -6.77 -14.01
N MET A 438 3.98 -5.98 -15.07
CA MET A 438 3.93 -4.53 -14.95
C MET A 438 2.82 -4.07 -14.01
N CYS A 439 1.60 -4.58 -14.16
CA CYS A 439 0.49 -4.27 -13.27
C CYS A 439 0.80 -4.62 -11.80
N ARG A 440 1.32 -5.82 -11.55
CA ARG A 440 1.65 -6.28 -10.19
C ARG A 440 2.72 -5.43 -9.52
N LEU A 441 3.74 -4.99 -10.27
CA LEU A 441 4.80 -4.13 -9.73
C LEU A 441 4.26 -2.74 -9.35
N TYR A 442 3.41 -2.15 -10.19
CA TYR A 442 2.76 -0.87 -9.90
C TYR A 442 1.78 -0.97 -8.72
N GLU A 443 0.98 -2.03 -8.64
CA GLU A 443 0.07 -2.31 -7.52
C GLU A 443 0.84 -2.50 -6.20
N ALA A 444 1.99 -3.18 -6.26
CA ALA A 444 2.89 -3.33 -5.12
C ALA A 444 3.56 -2.01 -4.70
N GLY A 445 3.49 -0.95 -5.51
CA GLY A 445 4.00 0.37 -5.19
C GLY A 445 5.48 0.58 -5.54
N PHE A 446 6.04 -0.24 -6.43
CA PHE A 446 7.34 0.04 -7.03
C PHE A 446 7.28 1.38 -7.79
N SER A 447 8.41 2.09 -7.83
CA SER A 447 8.48 3.27 -8.69
C SER A 447 8.46 2.87 -10.16
N ARG A 448 8.04 3.81 -11.02
CA ARG A 448 8.01 3.62 -12.47
C ARG A 448 9.32 3.03 -12.99
N ASP A 449 10.44 3.67 -12.69
CA ASP A 449 11.74 3.30 -13.27
C ASP A 449 12.19 1.90 -12.78
N GLU A 450 11.96 1.57 -11.50
CA GLU A 450 12.23 0.23 -10.96
C GLU A 450 11.36 -0.85 -11.62
N ALA A 451 10.08 -0.55 -11.84
CA ALA A 451 9.13 -1.48 -12.43
C ALA A 451 9.47 -1.75 -13.92
N LEU A 452 9.73 -0.69 -14.69
CA LEU A 452 10.05 -0.81 -16.12
C LEU A 452 11.38 -1.54 -16.35
N GLU A 453 12.39 -1.27 -15.53
CA GLU A 453 13.64 -2.03 -15.59
C GLU A 453 13.42 -3.51 -15.24
N CYS A 454 12.64 -3.80 -14.19
CA CYS A 454 12.34 -5.16 -13.77
C CYS A 454 11.68 -5.96 -14.90
N VAL A 455 10.67 -5.36 -15.55
CA VAL A 455 9.98 -5.95 -16.71
C VAL A 455 10.98 -6.25 -17.83
N ASN A 456 11.79 -5.26 -18.25
CA ASN A 456 12.77 -5.45 -19.32
C ASN A 456 13.77 -6.59 -19.02
N ARG A 457 14.33 -6.62 -17.80
CA ARG A 457 15.34 -7.62 -17.40
C ARG A 457 14.76 -9.02 -17.22
N LEU A 458 13.53 -9.14 -16.70
CA LEU A 458 12.90 -10.45 -16.51
C LEU A 458 12.47 -11.08 -17.84
N LEU A 459 12.06 -10.26 -18.82
CA LEU A 459 11.81 -10.75 -20.18
C LEU A 459 13.12 -11.29 -20.81
N MET A 460 14.24 -10.59 -20.64
CA MET A 460 15.57 -11.02 -21.12
C MET A 460 16.08 -12.35 -20.53
N LEU A 461 15.70 -12.69 -19.29
CA LEU A 461 16.19 -13.89 -18.61
C LEU A 461 15.56 -15.19 -19.11
N LYS A 462 14.41 -15.13 -19.79
CA LYS A 462 13.77 -16.29 -20.44
C LYS A 462 14.45 -16.59 -21.78
N ARG A 463 15.72 -16.99 -21.73
CA ARG A 463 16.62 -17.18 -22.89
C ARG A 463 16.26 -18.30 -23.87
N GLU A 464 15.23 -19.10 -23.62
CA GLU A 464 14.96 -20.26 -24.47
C GLU A 464 14.37 -19.92 -25.85
N ASN A 465 13.82 -18.72 -26.10
CA ASN A 465 13.13 -18.40 -27.36
C ASN A 465 13.12 -16.90 -27.77
N GLU A 466 14.19 -16.12 -27.53
CA GLU A 466 14.24 -14.67 -27.89
C GLU A 466 12.97 -13.91 -27.44
N VAL A 467 12.74 -13.88 -26.13
CA VAL A 467 11.48 -13.38 -25.55
C VAL A 467 11.52 -11.86 -25.38
N TYR A 468 10.97 -11.13 -26.35
CA TYR A 468 10.76 -9.69 -26.28
C TYR A 468 9.37 -9.31 -26.77
N ALA A 469 8.82 -8.21 -26.24
CA ALA A 469 7.47 -7.76 -26.52
C ALA A 469 7.42 -6.23 -26.54
N THR A 470 6.51 -5.68 -27.32
CA THR A 470 6.18 -4.25 -27.21
C THR A 470 5.37 -4.01 -25.94
N LEU A 471 5.49 -2.83 -25.34
CA LEU A 471 4.65 -2.40 -24.23
C LEU A 471 4.22 -0.96 -24.47
N ASP A 472 2.92 -0.73 -24.55
CA ASP A 472 2.29 0.59 -24.54
C ASP A 472 1.47 0.71 -23.26
N ALA A 473 1.85 1.63 -22.38
CA ALA A 473 1.15 1.82 -21.12
C ALA A 473 0.74 3.28 -20.91
N LEU A 474 -0.45 3.44 -20.33
CA LEU A 474 -1.02 4.70 -19.92
C LEU A 474 -1.23 4.67 -18.40
N CYS A 475 -0.49 5.49 -17.67
CA CYS A 475 -0.70 5.73 -16.25
C CYS A 475 -1.38 7.08 -16.06
N VAL A 476 -2.58 7.12 -15.48
CA VAL A 476 -3.34 8.37 -15.27
C VAL A 476 -3.60 8.57 -13.78
N ASP A 477 -3.36 9.78 -13.31
CA ASP A 477 -3.85 10.29 -12.04
C ASP A 477 -5.25 10.89 -12.25
N LEU A 478 -6.28 10.22 -11.72
CA LEU A 478 -7.68 10.60 -11.87
C LEU A 478 -8.08 11.75 -10.93
N GLU A 479 -7.21 12.16 -9.99
CA GLU A 479 -7.41 13.37 -9.21
C GLU A 479 -6.94 14.60 -10.00
N THR A 480 -5.75 14.54 -10.61
CA THR A 480 -5.14 15.72 -11.26
C THR A 480 -5.35 15.77 -12.78
N GLY A 481 -5.67 14.65 -13.42
CA GLY A 481 -5.64 14.49 -14.87
C GLY A 481 -4.24 14.38 -15.45
N SER A 482 -3.19 14.28 -14.63
CA SER A 482 -1.82 14.03 -15.11
C SER A 482 -1.70 12.62 -15.66
N ALA A 483 -1.10 12.47 -16.83
CA ALA A 483 -0.93 11.18 -17.49
C ALA A 483 0.51 10.98 -17.98
N GLU A 484 0.99 9.74 -17.89
CA GLU A 484 2.26 9.30 -18.44
C GLU A 484 1.98 8.19 -19.47
N PHE A 485 2.41 8.43 -20.70
CA PHE A 485 2.46 7.44 -21.77
C PHE A 485 3.86 6.82 -21.78
N ILE A 486 3.93 5.50 -21.63
CA ILE A 486 5.17 4.74 -21.50
C ILE A 486 5.24 3.75 -22.65
N LYS A 487 6.29 3.85 -23.48
CA LYS A 487 6.43 3.08 -24.70
C LYS A 487 7.74 2.29 -24.74
N PHE A 488 7.63 1.00 -25.00
CA PHE A 488 8.72 0.10 -25.42
C PHE A 488 8.38 -0.48 -26.79
N GLY A 489 8.98 0.02 -27.87
CA GLY A 489 8.77 -0.51 -29.23
C GLY A 489 7.32 -0.46 -29.73
N ALA A 490 6.44 0.28 -29.07
CA ALA A 490 5.02 0.33 -29.38
C ALA A 490 4.69 1.44 -30.38
N PRO A 491 3.63 1.27 -31.20
CA PRO A 491 3.16 2.31 -32.11
C PRO A 491 2.65 3.57 -31.38
N PRO A 492 2.41 4.68 -32.10
CA PRO A 492 1.82 5.87 -31.52
C PRO A 492 0.45 5.61 -30.85
N SER A 493 0.19 6.29 -29.74
CA SER A 493 -1.14 6.37 -29.11
C SER A 493 -1.84 7.65 -29.52
N PHE A 494 -3.16 7.71 -29.33
CA PHE A 494 -3.95 8.87 -29.75
C PHE A 494 -4.82 9.40 -28.61
N VAL A 495 -5.01 10.71 -28.56
CA VAL A 495 -5.94 11.39 -27.66
C VAL A 495 -6.95 12.17 -28.49
N LEU A 496 -8.20 11.73 -28.48
CA LEU A 496 -9.33 12.44 -29.06
C LEU A 496 -9.86 13.46 -28.04
N ARG A 497 -9.76 14.74 -28.38
CA ARG A 497 -10.23 15.87 -27.58
C ARG A 497 -11.03 16.82 -28.45
N GLU A 498 -12.30 17.04 -28.10
CA GLU A 498 -13.18 18.01 -28.79
C GLU A 498 -13.18 17.84 -30.33
N GLY A 499 -13.22 16.59 -30.81
CA GLY A 499 -13.21 16.27 -32.23
C GLY A 499 -11.85 16.39 -32.95
N ARG A 500 -10.76 16.63 -32.20
CA ARG A 500 -9.38 16.65 -32.72
C ARG A 500 -8.58 15.49 -32.15
N VAL A 501 -7.81 14.84 -33.01
CA VAL A 501 -6.90 13.74 -32.62
C VAL A 501 -5.51 14.32 -32.38
N HIS A 502 -4.93 14.01 -31.22
CA HIS A 502 -3.56 14.33 -30.88
C HIS A 502 -2.75 13.04 -30.81
N THR A 503 -1.70 12.96 -31.63
CA THR A 503 -0.83 11.78 -31.72
C THR A 503 0.31 11.87 -30.72
N ILE A 504 0.45 10.84 -29.88
CA ILE A 504 1.52 10.67 -28.91
C ILE A 504 2.50 9.65 -29.47
N TYR A 505 3.59 10.18 -30.04
CA TYR A 505 4.63 9.40 -30.67
C TYR A 505 5.90 9.39 -29.81
N ALA A 506 6.49 8.21 -29.63
CA ALA A 506 7.79 8.08 -28.98
C ALA A 506 8.50 6.81 -29.44
N GLU A 507 9.72 6.94 -29.98
CA GLU A 507 10.54 5.81 -30.40
C GLU A 507 11.29 5.20 -29.21
N ALA A 508 11.17 3.89 -29.06
CA ALA A 508 11.91 3.11 -28.06
C ALA A 508 12.12 1.69 -28.58
N LEU A 509 13.10 0.98 -28.02
CA LEU A 509 13.28 -0.44 -28.30
C LEU A 509 12.20 -1.28 -27.58
N PRO A 510 11.81 -2.45 -28.12
CA PRO A 510 10.94 -3.39 -27.42
C PRO A 510 11.53 -3.85 -26.08
N ALA A 511 10.67 -4.19 -25.12
CA ALA A 511 11.11 -4.70 -23.84
C ALA A 511 11.58 -6.15 -23.99
N GLY A 512 12.72 -6.47 -23.40
CA GLY A 512 13.33 -7.80 -23.44
C GLY A 512 14.35 -7.99 -24.56
N ILE A 513 14.58 -7.00 -25.44
CA ILE A 513 15.53 -7.15 -26.56
C ILE A 513 16.99 -6.93 -26.14
N LEU A 514 17.23 -5.91 -25.32
CA LEU A 514 18.55 -5.49 -24.84
C LEU A 514 18.44 -5.05 -23.38
N SER A 515 19.50 -5.26 -22.60
CA SER A 515 19.58 -4.78 -21.22
C SER A 515 19.46 -3.25 -21.12
N GLU A 516 19.89 -2.55 -22.17
CA GLU A 516 19.94 -1.09 -22.27
C GLU A 516 18.65 -0.50 -22.88
N ALA A 517 17.64 -1.31 -23.20
CA ALA A 517 16.37 -0.80 -23.71
C ALA A 517 15.73 0.13 -22.66
N VAL A 518 15.66 1.42 -22.99
CA VAL A 518 15.02 2.46 -22.17
C VAL A 518 13.66 2.79 -22.77
N PRO A 519 12.59 2.83 -21.97
CA PRO A 519 11.28 3.21 -22.45
C PRO A 519 11.23 4.71 -22.75
N ALA A 520 10.48 5.09 -23.77
CA ALA A 520 10.16 6.48 -24.00
C ALA A 520 8.94 6.87 -23.14
N ILE A 521 9.04 8.02 -22.47
CA ILE A 521 8.01 8.51 -21.55
C ILE A 521 7.53 9.88 -22.03
N HIS A 522 6.22 10.02 -22.23
CA HIS A 522 5.59 11.28 -22.61
C HIS A 522 4.54 11.67 -21.58
N CYS A 523 4.72 12.83 -20.94
CA CYS A 523 3.77 13.33 -19.96
C CYS A 523 2.75 14.27 -20.61
N ALA A 524 1.47 14.09 -20.30
CA ALA A 524 0.38 14.93 -20.80
C ALA A 524 -0.60 15.27 -19.67
N SER A 525 -1.39 16.33 -19.87
CA SER A 525 -2.53 16.65 -19.02
C SER A 525 -3.82 16.33 -19.77
N LEU A 526 -4.54 15.34 -19.27
CA LEU A 526 -5.82 14.89 -19.76
C LEU A 526 -6.96 15.65 -19.06
N LYS A 527 -8.06 15.83 -19.79
CA LYS A 527 -9.24 16.57 -19.38
C LYS A 527 -10.46 15.67 -19.41
N ARG A 528 -11.54 16.16 -18.80
CA ARG A 528 -12.87 15.57 -18.94
C ARG A 528 -13.23 15.38 -20.42
N ASN A 529 -13.82 14.23 -20.72
CA ASN A 529 -14.28 13.77 -22.03
C ASN A 529 -13.17 13.47 -23.04
N ASP A 530 -11.89 13.53 -22.64
CA ASP A 530 -10.82 13.00 -23.49
C ASP A 530 -11.00 11.48 -23.64
N SER A 531 -10.84 10.99 -24.87
CA SER A 531 -10.75 9.56 -25.16
C SER A 531 -9.34 9.22 -25.64
N ILE A 532 -8.70 8.28 -24.98
CA ILE A 532 -7.36 7.80 -25.26
C ILE A 532 -7.48 6.46 -25.98
N VAL A 533 -6.70 6.29 -27.04
CA VAL A 533 -6.71 5.10 -27.89
C VAL A 533 -5.28 4.54 -27.95
N LEU A 534 -5.13 3.28 -27.54
CA LEU A 534 -3.91 2.48 -27.67
C LEU A 534 -4.18 1.40 -28.72
N LEU A 535 -3.25 1.22 -29.66
CA LEU A 535 -3.37 0.27 -30.77
C LEU A 535 -2.13 -0.61 -30.83
N THR A 536 -2.27 -1.84 -31.32
CA THR A 536 -1.12 -2.62 -31.80
C THR A 536 -0.76 -2.22 -33.22
N ASP A 537 0.45 -2.58 -33.63
CA ASP A 537 0.96 -2.33 -34.98
C ASP A 537 0.05 -2.95 -36.03
N GLY A 538 -0.46 -4.18 -35.83
CA GLY A 538 -1.40 -4.82 -36.74
C GLY A 538 -2.68 -4.00 -36.96
N THR A 539 -3.17 -3.32 -35.92
CA THR A 539 -4.33 -2.42 -36.05
C THR A 539 -3.96 -1.11 -36.75
N LEU A 540 -2.85 -0.48 -36.33
CA LEU A 540 -2.40 0.79 -36.92
C LEU A 540 -2.04 0.64 -38.41
N GLU A 541 -1.38 -0.45 -38.78
CA GLU A 541 -1.00 -0.76 -40.16
C GLU A 541 -2.20 -1.07 -41.06
N ALA A 542 -3.31 -1.56 -40.50
CA ALA A 542 -4.54 -1.78 -41.24
C ALA A 542 -5.28 -0.46 -41.50
N LEU A 543 -5.29 0.46 -40.53
CA LEU A 543 -5.96 1.76 -40.63
C LEU A 543 -5.16 2.80 -41.46
N LYS A 544 -3.82 2.76 -41.38
CA LYS A 544 -2.89 3.65 -42.13
C LYS A 544 -3.26 5.13 -42.03
N GLU A 545 -3.43 5.79 -43.18
CA GLU A 545 -3.70 7.22 -43.30
C GLU A 545 -5.10 7.60 -42.80
N GLU A 546 -6.03 6.64 -42.70
CA GLU A 546 -7.40 6.87 -42.24
C GLU A 546 -7.53 6.80 -40.71
N THR A 547 -6.44 6.51 -39.98
CA THR A 547 -6.45 6.30 -38.53
C THR A 547 -7.10 7.45 -37.77
N GLU A 548 -6.72 8.70 -38.03
CA GLU A 548 -7.29 9.85 -37.30
C GLU A 548 -8.78 10.04 -37.60
N GLN A 549 -9.19 9.86 -38.85
CA GLN A 549 -10.59 10.00 -39.27
C GLN A 549 -11.47 8.93 -38.60
N LEU A 550 -11.00 7.67 -38.61
CA LEU A 550 -11.71 6.55 -38.01
C LEU A 550 -11.74 6.65 -36.48
N ILE A 551 -10.72 7.22 -35.83
CA ILE A 551 -10.80 7.52 -34.41
C ILE A 551 -11.91 8.53 -34.13
N ILE A 552 -12.02 9.61 -34.92
CA ILE A 552 -13.09 10.60 -34.74
C ILE A 552 -14.47 9.97 -34.92
N GLU A 553 -14.66 9.16 -35.97
CA GLU A 553 -15.93 8.53 -36.28
C GLU A 553 -16.31 7.42 -35.28
N CYS A 554 -15.43 6.43 -35.11
CA CYS A 554 -15.70 5.26 -34.28
C CYS A 554 -15.67 5.60 -32.78
N VAL A 555 -14.69 6.38 -32.32
CA VAL A 555 -14.53 6.67 -30.88
C VAL A 555 -15.37 7.87 -30.45
N GLY A 556 -15.48 8.89 -31.30
CA GLY A 556 -16.30 10.07 -31.02
C GLY A 556 -17.81 9.79 -31.08
N GLY A 557 -18.24 8.86 -31.93
CA GLY A 557 -19.64 8.48 -32.09
C GLY A 557 -20.13 7.37 -31.14
N ALA A 558 -19.23 6.65 -30.46
CA ALA A 558 -19.59 5.50 -29.64
C ALA A 558 -20.06 5.87 -28.23
N ASN A 559 -21.13 5.20 -27.80
CA ASN A 559 -21.71 5.36 -26.46
C ASN A 559 -20.82 4.76 -25.37
N THR A 560 -20.19 3.61 -25.63
CA THR A 560 -19.31 2.92 -24.68
C THR A 560 -17.90 2.76 -25.24
N CYS A 561 -16.89 2.66 -24.35
CA CYS A 561 -15.51 2.38 -24.76
C CYS A 561 -15.36 1.00 -25.43
N ALA A 562 -16.19 0.02 -25.05
CA ALA A 562 -16.19 -1.30 -25.67
C ALA A 562 -16.68 -1.23 -27.13
N ASP A 563 -17.78 -0.50 -27.37
CA ASP A 563 -18.28 -0.28 -28.73
C ASP A 563 -17.28 0.51 -29.56
N ALA A 564 -16.62 1.51 -28.96
CA ALA A 564 -15.57 2.29 -29.62
C ALA A 564 -14.40 1.40 -30.07
N ALA A 565 -13.89 0.56 -29.18
CA ALA A 565 -12.80 -0.37 -29.48
C ALA A 565 -13.22 -1.40 -30.56
N ALA A 566 -14.42 -1.96 -30.44
CA ALA A 566 -14.94 -2.92 -31.42
C ALA A 566 -15.18 -2.29 -32.80
N ALA A 567 -15.73 -1.08 -32.86
CA ALA A 567 -15.95 -0.35 -34.11
C ALA A 567 -14.62 -0.04 -34.81
N LEU A 568 -13.62 0.42 -34.06
CA LEU A 568 -12.29 0.69 -34.60
C LEU A 568 -11.62 -0.60 -35.11
N LEU A 569 -11.72 -1.70 -34.35
CA LEU A 569 -11.18 -2.99 -34.75
C LEU A 569 -11.88 -3.54 -36.00
N ASN A 570 -13.21 -3.43 -36.08
CA ASN A 570 -13.96 -3.85 -37.27
C ASN A 570 -13.56 -3.05 -38.52
N ALA A 571 -13.35 -1.72 -38.38
CA ALA A 571 -12.87 -0.90 -39.46
C ALA A 571 -11.47 -1.33 -39.94
N ALA A 572 -10.58 -1.74 -39.03
CA ALA A 572 -9.28 -2.32 -39.37
C ALA A 572 -9.44 -3.67 -40.12
N VAL A 573 -10.33 -4.55 -39.65
CA VAL A 573 -10.62 -5.85 -40.28
C VAL A 573 -11.10 -5.70 -41.72
N GLU A 574 -12.00 -4.75 -41.98
CA GLU A 574 -12.52 -4.47 -43.33
C GLU A 574 -11.42 -4.03 -44.31
N ARG A 575 -10.34 -3.42 -43.81
CA ARG A 575 -9.16 -2.99 -44.58
C ARG A 575 -8.09 -4.09 -44.71
N GLY A 576 -8.26 -5.19 -43.98
CA GLY A 576 -7.49 -6.42 -44.13
C GLY A 576 -6.59 -6.75 -42.94
N ALA A 577 -6.96 -7.80 -42.21
CA ALA A 577 -6.16 -8.37 -41.12
C ALA A 577 -4.94 -9.14 -41.66
N LYS A 578 -3.73 -8.66 -41.36
CA LYS A 578 -2.48 -9.38 -41.67
C LYS A 578 -1.80 -9.94 -40.43
N ASP A 579 -1.90 -9.21 -39.33
CA ASP A 579 -1.34 -9.59 -38.04
C ASP A 579 -2.40 -9.64 -36.94
N ASP A 580 -1.97 -9.92 -35.71
CA ASP A 580 -2.79 -9.75 -34.52
C ASP A 580 -3.19 -8.27 -34.37
N MET A 581 -4.46 -8.02 -34.03
CA MET A 581 -5.00 -6.66 -33.96
C MET A 581 -5.68 -6.45 -32.62
N SER A 582 -5.26 -5.44 -31.87
CA SER A 582 -5.91 -5.00 -30.65
C SER A 582 -6.05 -3.49 -30.58
N ALA A 583 -7.19 -3.07 -30.02
CA ALA A 583 -7.48 -1.69 -29.69
C ALA A 583 -7.96 -1.58 -28.24
N VAL A 584 -7.44 -0.59 -27.51
CA VAL A 584 -7.89 -0.22 -26.16
C VAL A 584 -8.34 1.23 -26.20
N VAL A 585 -9.54 1.49 -25.71
CA VAL A 585 -10.12 2.83 -25.58
C VAL A 585 -10.36 3.12 -24.11
N VAL A 586 -9.82 4.23 -23.63
CA VAL A 586 -10.04 4.76 -22.28
C VAL A 586 -10.70 6.12 -22.40
N ARG A 587 -11.82 6.36 -21.73
CA ARG A 587 -12.51 7.66 -21.73
C ARG A 587 -12.54 8.21 -20.33
N LEU A 588 -12.12 9.47 -20.19
CA LEU A 588 -12.19 10.18 -18.91
C LEU A 588 -13.54 10.88 -18.80
N GLU A 589 -14.31 10.53 -17.79
CA GLU A 589 -15.62 11.08 -17.52
C GLU A 589 -15.58 11.84 -16.18
N GLN A 590 -16.43 12.85 -16.06
CA GLN A 590 -16.71 13.44 -14.75
C GLN A 590 -17.84 12.63 -14.14
N ARG A 591 -17.65 12.13 -12.92
CA ARG A 591 -18.74 11.47 -12.19
C ARG A 591 -19.92 12.43 -12.07
N ALA A 592 -21.10 11.97 -12.47
CA ALA A 592 -22.34 12.67 -12.18
C ALA A 592 -22.45 12.79 -10.65
N GLY A 593 -22.48 14.02 -10.16
CA GLY A 593 -22.47 14.33 -8.72
C GLY A 593 -23.81 14.18 -8.03
#